data_AF-A0A3M1AV73-F1
#
_entry.id   AF-A0A3M1AV73-F1
#
_cell.length_a   1.000
_cell.length_b   1.000
_cell.length_c   1.000
_cell.angle_alpha   90.00
_cell.angle_beta   90.00
_cell.angle_gamma   90.00
#
_symmetry.space_group_name_H-M   'P 1'
#
loop_
_entity.id
_entity.type
_entity.pdbx_description
1 polymer ?
#
loop_
_entity_poly.entity_id
_entity_poly.type
_entity_poly.pdbx_seq_one_letter_code
_entity_poly.pdbx_strand_id
1 'polypeptide(L)'
;MTNNAYHTPVLVEETLWALACEEGKIFVDATGGGGGHTRAILEATCPDGRVIAFDRDEEAVEEVRRSLADFGDRLMVVHANFSAIPSYLPTLGIERVDGFLFDFGVSHHQLRSEARGFSFLHDGPLDMRMDRRQTQDAATLVNEATEEKLCQILRTYGEEPRARRIARAIVTARKGKRIDSTLELAQIVAAAKGGARRRIHPATKTFQALRIAVNGELEA
;
A
#
# COMPACT_ATOMS: atom_id res chain seq x y z
N MET A 1 11.01 -11.71 -28.54
CA MET A 1 9.92 -10.96 -27.88
C MET A 1 10.14 -11.12 -26.39
N THR A 2 10.85 -10.19 -25.76
CA THR A 2 11.09 -10.23 -24.31
C THR A 2 9.77 -9.92 -23.62
N ASN A 3 9.26 -10.91 -22.90
CA ASN A 3 8.04 -10.81 -22.11
C ASN A 3 8.33 -9.90 -20.92
N ASN A 4 8.28 -8.57 -21.12
CA ASN A 4 8.49 -7.59 -20.06
C ASN A 4 7.22 -7.53 -19.20
N ALA A 5 7.04 -8.54 -18.36
CA ALA A 5 5.91 -8.66 -17.43
C ALA A 5 6.14 -7.85 -16.12
N TYR A 6 7.03 -6.87 -16.13
CA TYR A 6 7.37 -6.07 -14.95
C TYR A 6 6.81 -4.66 -15.06
N HIS A 7 6.15 -4.23 -14.00
CA HIS A 7 5.60 -2.89 -13.85
C HIS A 7 6.74 -1.87 -13.82
N THR A 8 6.80 -0.98 -14.82
CA THR A 8 7.72 0.16 -14.81
C THR A 8 7.38 1.06 -13.61
N PRO A 9 8.33 1.33 -12.70
CA PRO A 9 8.08 2.20 -11.56
C PRO A 9 7.73 3.62 -11.99
N VAL A 10 6.96 4.32 -11.15
CA VAL A 10 6.56 5.70 -11.42
C VAL A 10 7.77 6.61 -11.25
N LEU A 11 8.05 7.46 -12.25
CA LEU A 11 9.15 8.45 -12.19
C LEU A 11 10.53 7.84 -11.86
N VAL A 12 10.84 6.68 -12.45
CA VAL A 12 12.09 5.95 -12.15
C VAL A 12 13.34 6.79 -12.48
N GLU A 13 13.37 7.47 -13.62
CA GLU A 13 14.52 8.28 -14.04
C GLU A 13 14.73 9.49 -13.12
N GLU A 14 13.65 10.20 -12.79
CA GLU A 14 13.66 11.34 -11.88
C GLU A 14 14.07 10.91 -10.46
N THR A 15 13.65 9.72 -10.04
CA THR A 15 14.02 9.14 -8.74
C THR A 15 15.53 8.88 -8.67
N LEU A 16 16.10 8.22 -9.67
CA LEU A 16 17.54 7.94 -9.72
C LEU A 16 18.37 9.23 -9.76
N TRP A 17 17.91 10.22 -10.53
CA TRP A 17 18.54 11.52 -10.61
C TRP A 17 18.50 12.26 -9.26
N ALA A 18 17.34 12.30 -8.61
CA ALA A 18 17.16 12.98 -7.32
C ALA A 18 17.95 12.32 -6.18
N LEU A 19 18.07 10.99 -6.20
CA LEU A 19 18.88 10.23 -5.24
C LEU A 19 20.39 10.35 -5.48
N ALA A 20 20.81 10.90 -6.64
CA ALA A 20 22.21 10.95 -7.06
C ALA A 20 22.90 9.59 -6.90
N CYS A 21 22.26 8.54 -7.45
CA CYS A 21 22.74 7.17 -7.41
C CYS A 21 24.15 7.07 -8.02
N GLU A 22 25.11 6.61 -7.22
CA GLU A 22 26.51 6.43 -7.59
C GLU A 22 27.06 5.17 -6.90
N GLU A 23 28.22 4.70 -7.36
CA GLU A 23 28.93 3.54 -6.82
C GLU A 23 29.22 3.70 -5.31
N GLY A 24 29.23 2.58 -4.58
CA GLY A 24 29.54 2.52 -3.14
C GLY A 24 28.46 3.05 -2.19
N LYS A 25 27.45 3.77 -2.70
CA LYS A 25 26.39 4.37 -1.88
C LYS A 25 25.38 3.36 -1.36
N ILE A 26 24.75 3.69 -0.24
CA ILE A 26 23.76 2.88 0.47
C ILE A 26 22.42 3.60 0.46
N PHE A 27 21.38 2.95 -0.04
CA PHE A 27 20.03 3.53 -0.10
C PHE A 27 19.04 2.72 0.72
N VAL A 28 18.02 3.40 1.22
CA VAL A 28 16.84 2.75 1.80
C VAL A 28 15.68 2.94 0.84
N ASP A 29 15.09 1.83 0.40
CA ASP A 29 13.80 1.82 -0.25
C ASP A 29 12.76 1.48 0.81
N ALA A 30 12.04 2.48 1.32
CA ALA A 30 11.11 2.34 2.44
C ALA A 30 9.79 1.66 2.05
N THR A 31 9.57 1.43 0.77
CA THR A 31 8.33 0.93 0.17
C THR A 31 8.68 -0.05 -0.96
N GLY A 32 9.46 -1.07 -0.64
CA GLY A 32 10.10 -1.97 -1.61
C GLY A 32 9.12 -2.57 -2.62
N GLY A 33 7.88 -2.86 -2.22
CA GLY A 33 6.78 -3.19 -3.13
C GLY A 33 7.14 -4.31 -4.10
N GLY A 34 7.01 -4.04 -5.41
CA GLY A 34 7.39 -4.99 -6.46
C GLY A 34 8.88 -5.02 -6.80
N GLY A 35 9.73 -4.28 -6.09
CA GLY A 35 11.18 -4.24 -6.28
C GLY A 35 11.67 -3.41 -7.47
N GLY A 36 10.79 -2.68 -8.16
CA GLY A 36 11.15 -1.98 -9.38
C GLY A 36 12.09 -0.79 -9.16
N HIS A 37 11.84 0.05 -8.16
CA HIS A 37 12.79 1.11 -7.77
C HIS A 37 14.05 0.53 -7.14
N THR A 38 13.92 -0.45 -6.25
CA THR A 38 15.04 -1.20 -5.66
C THR A 38 16.01 -1.71 -6.74
N ARG A 39 15.49 -2.38 -7.79
CA ARG A 39 16.27 -2.86 -8.93
C ARG A 39 16.97 -1.72 -9.66
N ALA A 40 16.24 -0.66 -10.00
CA ALA A 40 16.81 0.47 -10.73
C ALA A 40 17.96 1.13 -9.95
N ILE A 41 17.82 1.27 -8.63
CA ILE A 41 18.89 1.79 -7.76
C ILE A 41 20.08 0.84 -7.75
N LEU A 42 19.86 -0.47 -7.58
CA LEU A 42 20.96 -1.47 -7.60
C LEU A 42 21.69 -1.50 -8.96
N GLU A 43 20.98 -1.38 -10.07
CA GLU A 43 21.57 -1.32 -11.41
C GLU A 43 22.40 -0.04 -11.57
N ALA A 44 21.87 1.11 -11.16
CA ALA A 44 22.55 2.41 -11.26
C ALA A 44 23.76 2.58 -10.33
N THR A 45 23.87 1.76 -9.28
CA THR A 45 24.92 1.84 -8.26
C THR A 45 25.90 0.68 -8.32
N CYS A 46 25.92 -0.06 -9.44
CA CYS A 46 26.95 -1.06 -9.70
C CYS A 46 28.35 -0.44 -9.64
N PRO A 47 29.38 -1.19 -9.18
CA PRO A 47 29.34 -2.61 -8.86
C PRO A 47 28.94 -2.94 -7.41
N ASP A 48 28.95 -1.98 -6.50
CA ASP A 48 29.06 -2.22 -5.05
C ASP A 48 28.05 -1.44 -4.18
N GLY A 49 27.24 -0.55 -4.76
CA GLY A 49 26.18 0.14 -4.03
C GLY A 49 25.14 -0.83 -3.48
N ARG A 50 24.53 -0.47 -2.35
CA ARG A 50 23.64 -1.34 -1.56
C ARG A 50 22.26 -0.73 -1.39
N VAL A 51 21.24 -1.57 -1.32
CA VAL A 51 19.87 -1.16 -1.02
C VAL A 51 19.31 -1.98 0.14
N ILE A 52 18.70 -1.30 1.10
CA ILE A 52 17.91 -1.90 2.17
C ILE A 52 16.44 -1.62 1.86
N ALA A 53 15.75 -2.64 1.36
CA ALA A 53 14.34 -2.57 1.01
C ALA A 53 13.47 -2.98 2.20
N PHE A 54 12.57 -2.09 2.62
CA PHE A 54 11.56 -2.34 3.62
C PHE A 54 10.21 -2.51 2.96
N ASP A 55 9.44 -3.50 3.39
CA ASP A 55 8.01 -3.54 3.16
C ASP A 55 7.32 -4.22 4.33
N ARG A 56 6.08 -3.80 4.63
CA ARG A 56 5.22 -4.41 5.64
C ARG A 56 4.42 -5.58 5.09
N ASP A 57 4.30 -5.67 3.77
CA ASP A 57 3.61 -6.73 3.05
C ASP A 57 4.56 -7.91 2.82
N GLU A 58 4.22 -9.07 3.39
CA GLU A 58 5.01 -10.29 3.25
C GLU A 58 5.13 -10.75 1.80
N GLU A 59 4.06 -10.61 1.01
CA GLU A 59 4.05 -10.99 -0.42
C GLU A 59 5.04 -10.12 -1.23
N ALA A 60 5.15 -8.83 -0.89
CA ALA A 60 6.11 -7.91 -1.50
C ALA A 60 7.55 -8.28 -1.13
N VAL A 61 7.80 -8.54 0.16
CA VAL A 61 9.11 -8.96 0.67
C VAL A 61 9.60 -10.23 -0.02
N GLU A 62 8.74 -11.24 -0.13
CA GLU A 62 9.07 -12.49 -0.80
C GLU A 62 9.37 -12.28 -2.29
N GLU A 63 8.58 -11.45 -2.97
CA GLU A 63 8.79 -11.12 -4.38
C GLU A 63 10.13 -10.42 -4.61
N VAL A 64 10.49 -9.43 -3.79
CA VAL A 64 11.76 -8.71 -3.89
C VAL A 64 12.93 -9.67 -3.65
N ARG A 65 12.87 -10.50 -2.59
CA ARG A 65 13.92 -11.51 -2.31
C ARG A 65 14.12 -12.46 -3.47
N ARG A 66 13.04 -12.92 -4.09
CA ARG A 66 13.08 -13.88 -5.20
C ARG A 66 13.57 -13.24 -6.50
N SER A 67 12.99 -12.10 -6.86
CA SER A 67 13.20 -11.46 -8.18
C SER A 67 14.53 -10.70 -8.28
N LEU A 68 15.12 -10.30 -7.15
CA LEU A 68 16.37 -9.56 -7.07
C LEU A 68 17.50 -10.37 -6.41
N ALA A 69 17.35 -11.70 -6.33
CA ALA A 69 18.35 -12.59 -5.71
C ALA A 69 19.75 -12.46 -6.33
N ASP A 70 19.83 -12.14 -7.63
CA ASP A 70 21.09 -12.01 -8.38
C ASP A 70 21.96 -10.84 -7.88
N PHE A 71 21.41 -9.89 -7.12
CA PHE A 71 22.18 -8.80 -6.51
C PHE A 71 22.93 -9.21 -5.24
N GLY A 72 22.65 -10.41 -4.70
CA GLY A 72 23.36 -10.98 -3.54
C GLY A 72 23.40 -10.03 -2.34
N ASP A 73 24.58 -9.87 -1.74
CA ASP A 73 24.80 -9.07 -0.53
C ASP A 73 24.56 -7.56 -0.71
N ARG A 74 24.36 -7.10 -1.96
CA ARG A 74 24.00 -5.70 -2.24
C ARG A 74 22.56 -5.39 -1.87
N LEU A 75 21.71 -6.39 -1.70
CA LEU A 75 20.32 -6.22 -1.32
C LEU A 75 20.02 -6.83 0.05
N MET A 76 19.47 -6.03 0.95
CA MET A 76 18.90 -6.48 2.21
C MET A 76 17.39 -6.23 2.19
N VAL A 77 16.57 -7.25 2.45
CA VAL A 77 15.10 -7.13 2.45
C VAL A 77 14.54 -7.35 3.85
N VAL A 78 13.89 -6.33 4.39
CA VAL A 78 13.37 -6.28 5.76
C VAL A 78 11.84 -6.29 5.75
N HIS A 79 11.23 -7.26 6.43
CA HIS A 79 9.77 -7.33 6.62
C HIS A 79 9.33 -6.49 7.82
N ALA A 80 9.28 -5.18 7.61
CA ALA A 80 8.86 -4.23 8.64
C ALA A 80 8.21 -3.00 8.01
N ASN A 81 7.39 -2.31 8.79
CA ASN A 81 6.96 -0.96 8.44
C ASN A 81 8.18 -0.02 8.39
N PHE A 82 8.20 0.93 7.45
CA PHE A 82 9.25 1.93 7.35
C PHE A 82 9.44 2.75 8.65
N SER A 83 8.42 2.88 9.48
CA SER A 83 8.51 3.52 10.80
C SER A 83 9.55 2.86 11.72
N ALA A 84 9.88 1.58 11.46
CA ALA A 84 10.87 0.83 12.19
C ALA A 84 12.32 1.03 11.68
N ILE A 85 12.54 1.73 10.56
CA ILE A 85 13.87 1.98 9.97
C ILE A 85 14.90 2.42 11.04
N PRO A 86 14.63 3.40 11.93
CA PRO A 86 15.60 3.85 12.92
C PRO A 86 16.05 2.74 13.89
N SER A 87 15.21 1.74 14.14
CA SER A 87 15.54 0.59 15.00
C SER A 87 16.26 -0.52 14.25
N TYR A 88 16.02 -0.68 12.95
CA TYR A 88 16.59 -1.76 12.15
C TYR A 88 18.00 -1.43 11.63
N LEU A 89 18.25 -0.21 11.15
CA LEU A 89 19.55 0.13 10.55
C LEU A 89 20.75 -0.18 11.48
N PRO A 90 20.71 0.16 12.79
CA PRO A 90 21.80 -0.20 13.70
C PRO A 90 22.01 -1.71 13.86
N THR A 91 20.92 -2.50 13.86
CA THR A 91 21.01 -3.97 13.98
C THR A 91 21.62 -4.63 12.75
N LEU A 92 21.56 -3.96 11.60
CA LEU A 92 22.18 -4.37 10.35
C LEU A 92 23.63 -3.86 10.21
N GLY A 93 24.16 -3.15 11.22
CA GLY A 93 25.48 -2.54 11.18
C GLY A 93 25.56 -1.32 10.24
N ILE A 94 24.43 -0.65 9.98
CA ILE A 94 24.35 0.50 9.08
C ILE A 94 24.18 1.76 9.93
N GLU A 95 25.23 2.57 9.99
CA GLU A 95 25.21 3.84 10.73
C GLU A 95 24.69 5.01 9.89
N ARG A 96 24.88 4.95 8.56
CA ARG A 96 24.53 6.01 7.62
C ARG A 96 24.06 5.44 6.30
N VAL A 97 23.19 6.19 5.63
CA VAL A 97 22.71 5.92 4.27
C VAL A 97 22.76 7.22 3.48
N ASP A 98 22.91 7.11 2.17
CA ASP A 98 23.07 8.22 1.23
C ASP A 98 21.74 8.74 0.69
N GLY A 99 20.67 7.95 0.80
CA GLY A 99 19.32 8.38 0.40
C GLY A 99 18.20 7.48 0.90
N PHE A 100 17.02 8.08 1.01
CA PHE A 100 15.78 7.39 1.30
C PHE A 100 14.79 7.60 0.15
N LEU A 101 14.15 6.52 -0.28
CA LEU A 101 13.03 6.54 -1.19
C LEU A 101 11.76 6.14 -0.46
N PHE A 102 10.70 6.92 -0.66
CA PHE A 102 9.34 6.60 -0.23
C PHE A 102 8.39 6.76 -1.42
N ASP A 103 7.89 5.63 -1.93
CA ASP A 103 6.84 5.57 -2.95
C ASP A 103 5.51 5.19 -2.28
N PHE A 104 4.79 6.22 -1.82
CA PHE A 104 3.55 6.01 -1.07
C PHE A 104 2.41 5.58 -1.99
N GLY A 105 1.76 4.47 -1.61
CA GLY A 105 0.58 4.02 -2.31
C GLY A 105 0.26 2.57 -2.03
N VAL A 106 -0.41 1.96 -3.01
CA VAL A 106 -0.68 0.53 -3.05
C VAL A 106 0.09 -0.05 -4.21
N SER A 107 0.65 -1.24 -4.01
CA SER A 107 1.34 -1.93 -5.09
C SER A 107 0.33 -2.42 -6.14
N HIS A 108 0.80 -2.57 -7.38
CA HIS A 108 0.00 -3.17 -8.45
C HIS A 108 -0.48 -4.59 -8.09
N HIS A 109 0.34 -5.34 -7.35
CA HIS A 109 -0.01 -6.67 -6.84
C HIS A 109 -1.22 -6.62 -5.89
N GLN A 110 -1.21 -5.69 -4.93
CA GLN A 110 -2.32 -5.49 -3.98
C GLN A 110 -3.62 -5.11 -4.70
N LEU A 111 -3.54 -4.28 -5.73
CA LEU A 111 -4.72 -3.85 -6.51
C LEU A 111 -5.33 -4.96 -7.37
N ARG A 112 -4.49 -5.89 -7.88
CA ARG A 112 -4.94 -6.99 -8.74
C ARG A 112 -5.34 -8.24 -7.98
N SER A 113 -4.86 -8.41 -6.76
CA SER A 113 -5.21 -9.56 -5.93
C SER A 113 -6.61 -9.39 -5.34
N GLU A 114 -7.57 -10.14 -5.86
CA GLU A 114 -8.95 -10.16 -5.36
C GLU A 114 -9.00 -10.52 -3.88
N ALA A 115 -8.14 -11.45 -3.44
CA ALA A 115 -8.02 -11.90 -2.06
C ALA A 115 -7.50 -10.83 -1.08
N ARG A 116 -6.97 -9.70 -1.57
CA ARG A 116 -6.46 -8.60 -0.74
C ARG A 116 -7.49 -7.49 -0.50
N GLY A 117 -8.54 -7.42 -1.32
CA GLY A 117 -9.66 -6.51 -1.06
C GLY A 117 -9.39 -5.02 -1.26
N PHE A 118 -8.29 -4.61 -1.90
CA PHE A 118 -7.98 -3.19 -2.15
C PHE A 118 -8.80 -2.57 -3.29
N SER A 119 -9.40 -3.41 -4.14
CA SER A 119 -10.14 -3.00 -5.34
C SER A 119 -11.59 -3.47 -5.28
N PHE A 120 -12.46 -2.73 -5.96
CA PHE A 120 -13.86 -3.09 -6.21
C PHE A 120 -14.12 -3.32 -7.71
N LEU A 121 -13.06 -3.49 -8.51
CA LEU A 121 -13.19 -3.89 -9.92
C LEU A 121 -13.62 -5.35 -10.04
N HIS A 122 -13.16 -6.17 -9.11
CA HIS A 122 -13.54 -7.57 -8.93
C HIS A 122 -13.99 -7.75 -7.48
N ASP A 123 -14.85 -8.75 -7.25
CA ASP A 123 -15.30 -9.05 -5.89
C ASP A 123 -14.22 -9.79 -5.11
N GLY A 124 -14.20 -9.59 -3.81
CA GLY A 124 -13.25 -10.21 -2.91
C GLY A 124 -13.55 -9.88 -1.45
N PRO A 125 -12.85 -10.54 -0.50
CA PRO A 125 -12.98 -10.23 0.91
C PRO A 125 -12.62 -8.77 1.18
N LEU A 126 -13.37 -8.13 2.07
CA LEU A 126 -13.10 -6.75 2.49
C LEU A 126 -11.94 -6.72 3.51
N ASP A 127 -10.71 -6.95 3.05
CA ASP A 127 -9.51 -7.02 3.90
C ASP A 127 -8.76 -5.69 3.98
N MET A 128 -8.11 -5.27 2.89
CA MET A 128 -7.31 -4.04 2.77
C MET A 128 -6.07 -3.94 3.69
N ARG A 129 -5.68 -4.98 4.44
CA ARG A 129 -4.42 -4.96 5.20
C ARG A 129 -3.24 -5.11 4.25
N MET A 130 -2.28 -4.20 4.37
CA MET A 130 -0.95 -4.36 3.77
C MET A 130 -0.13 -5.38 4.56
N ASP A 131 -0.25 -5.37 5.89
CA ASP A 131 0.37 -6.36 6.78
C ASP A 131 -0.70 -7.26 7.42
N ARG A 132 -0.73 -8.52 7.01
CA ARG A 132 -1.71 -9.50 7.50
C ARG A 132 -1.50 -9.93 8.96
N ARG A 133 -0.40 -9.54 9.60
CA ARG A 133 -0.19 -9.73 11.05
C ARG A 133 -1.10 -8.83 11.89
N GLN A 134 -1.65 -7.77 11.29
CA GLN A 134 -2.59 -6.87 11.96
C GLN A 134 -3.96 -7.53 12.13
N THR A 135 -4.61 -7.26 13.27
CA THR A 135 -5.90 -7.88 13.60
C THR A 135 -7.10 -7.18 12.99
N GLN A 136 -7.01 -5.87 12.76
CA GLN A 136 -8.13 -5.08 12.24
C GLN A 136 -8.05 -5.00 10.71
N ASP A 137 -9.03 -5.61 10.03
CA ASP A 137 -9.24 -5.48 8.60
C ASP A 137 -10.38 -4.50 8.29
N ALA A 138 -10.59 -4.22 6.99
CA ALA A 138 -11.64 -3.31 6.55
C ALA A 138 -13.04 -3.85 6.90
N ALA A 139 -13.27 -5.16 6.83
CA ALA A 139 -14.53 -5.80 7.21
C ALA A 139 -14.86 -5.54 8.69
N THR A 140 -13.90 -5.76 9.58
CA THR A 140 -14.02 -5.48 11.02
C THR A 140 -14.31 -4.00 11.23
N LEU A 141 -13.54 -3.11 10.59
CA LEU A 141 -13.74 -1.67 10.70
C LEU A 141 -15.14 -1.23 10.27
N VAL A 142 -15.64 -1.69 9.10
CA VAL A 142 -16.98 -1.29 8.62
C VAL A 142 -18.10 -1.91 9.43
N ASN A 143 -17.91 -3.09 10.02
CA ASN A 143 -18.95 -3.78 10.77
C ASN A 143 -19.02 -3.37 12.24
N GLU A 144 -17.92 -2.88 12.83
CA GLU A 144 -17.83 -2.65 14.28
C GLU A 144 -17.70 -1.18 14.68
N ALA A 145 -17.07 -0.32 13.85
CA ALA A 145 -16.89 1.08 14.19
C ALA A 145 -18.23 1.83 14.33
N THR A 146 -18.28 2.88 15.16
CA THR A 146 -19.47 3.72 15.28
C THR A 146 -19.74 4.50 13.99
N GLU A 147 -20.98 5.00 13.81
CA GLU A 147 -21.32 5.86 12.67
C GLU A 147 -20.43 7.11 12.64
N GLU A 148 -20.16 7.69 13.80
CA GLU A 148 -19.31 8.86 13.99
C GLU A 148 -17.87 8.57 13.56
N LYS A 149 -17.31 7.42 13.98
CA LYS A 149 -15.95 7.02 13.62
C LYS A 149 -15.83 6.78 12.12
N LEU A 150 -16.80 6.08 11.50
CA LEU A 150 -16.82 5.89 10.04
C LEU A 150 -16.95 7.23 9.31
N CYS A 151 -17.81 8.14 9.80
CA CYS A 151 -17.93 9.47 9.21
C CYS A 151 -16.61 10.26 9.30
N GLN A 152 -15.89 10.17 10.42
CA GLN A 152 -14.59 10.81 10.61
C GLN A 152 -13.56 10.25 9.62
N ILE A 153 -13.43 8.93 9.54
CA ILE A 153 -12.52 8.25 8.59
C ILE A 153 -12.77 8.71 7.16
N LEU A 154 -14.03 8.63 6.71
CA LEU A 154 -14.42 9.00 5.34
C LEU A 154 -14.15 10.48 5.04
N ARG A 155 -14.37 11.35 6.03
CA ARG A 155 -14.14 12.79 5.88
C ARG A 155 -12.66 13.12 5.84
N THR A 156 -11.90 12.61 6.81
CA THR A 156 -10.49 12.97 7.00
C THR A 156 -9.60 12.32 5.95
N TYR A 157 -9.72 11.01 5.74
CA TYR A 157 -8.81 10.27 4.86
C TYR A 157 -9.32 10.17 3.41
N GLY A 158 -10.63 10.22 3.19
CA GLY A 158 -11.23 10.17 1.85
C GLY A 158 -11.61 11.52 1.26
N GLU A 159 -11.54 12.58 2.07
CA GLU A 159 -12.06 13.91 1.73
C GLU A 159 -13.48 13.82 1.12
N GLU A 160 -14.34 12.97 1.71
CA GLU A 160 -15.64 12.62 1.15
C GLU A 160 -16.74 13.59 1.63
N PRO A 161 -17.29 14.45 0.75
CA PRO A 161 -18.30 15.43 1.16
C PRO A 161 -19.58 14.79 1.69
N ARG A 162 -19.90 13.56 1.24
CA ARG A 162 -21.07 12.80 1.70
C ARG A 162 -20.75 11.80 2.81
N ALA A 163 -19.66 12.01 3.56
CA ALA A 163 -19.17 11.08 4.61
C ALA A 163 -20.28 10.63 5.57
N ARG A 164 -21.07 11.57 6.12
CA ARG A 164 -22.16 11.25 7.04
C ARG A 164 -23.22 10.34 6.42
N ARG A 165 -23.60 10.62 5.17
CA ARG A 165 -24.61 9.83 4.44
C ARG A 165 -24.11 8.42 4.13
N ILE A 166 -22.83 8.28 3.78
CA ILE A 166 -22.20 6.99 3.50
C ILE A 166 -22.04 6.18 4.79
N ALA A 167 -21.53 6.79 5.86
CA ALA A 167 -21.41 6.13 7.17
C ALA A 167 -22.77 5.61 7.66
N ARG A 168 -23.83 6.43 7.55
CA ARG A 168 -25.20 6.01 7.88
C ARG A 168 -25.67 4.83 7.04
N ALA A 169 -25.37 4.83 5.73
CA ALA A 169 -25.74 3.74 4.84
C ALA A 169 -25.03 2.42 5.21
N ILE A 170 -23.73 2.47 5.52
CA ILE A 170 -22.95 1.32 5.99
C ILE A 170 -23.55 0.76 7.30
N VAL A 171 -23.78 1.63 8.29
CA VAL A 171 -24.35 1.23 9.60
C VAL A 171 -25.76 0.68 9.44
N THR A 172 -26.55 1.19 8.49
CA THR A 172 -27.90 0.67 8.23
C THR A 172 -27.84 -0.70 7.56
N ALA A 173 -26.99 -0.87 6.55
CA ALA A 173 -26.84 -2.13 5.83
C ALA A 173 -26.36 -3.27 6.76
N ARG A 174 -25.35 -2.99 7.60
CA ARG A 174 -24.77 -4.02 8.48
C ARG A 174 -25.72 -4.54 9.57
N LYS A 175 -26.85 -3.87 9.83
CA LYS A 175 -27.90 -4.36 10.75
C LYS A 175 -28.63 -5.59 10.19
N GLY A 176 -28.73 -5.69 8.86
CA GLY A 176 -29.37 -6.83 8.20
C GLY A 176 -28.40 -7.97 7.95
N LYS A 177 -27.22 -7.65 7.42
CA LYS A 177 -26.18 -8.63 7.06
C LYS A 177 -24.81 -7.99 7.21
N ARG A 178 -23.83 -8.73 7.72
CA ARG A 178 -22.42 -8.29 7.73
C ARG A 178 -21.94 -7.96 6.32
N ILE A 179 -21.12 -6.92 6.23
CA ILE A 179 -20.52 -6.46 4.97
C ILE A 179 -19.11 -7.06 4.90
N ASP A 180 -18.96 -8.12 4.11
CA ASP A 180 -17.71 -8.88 4.04
C ASP A 180 -17.07 -8.84 2.63
N SER A 181 -17.74 -8.19 1.66
CA SER A 181 -17.31 -8.11 0.25
C SER A 181 -17.01 -6.68 -0.21
N THR A 182 -16.02 -6.54 -1.09
CA THR A 182 -15.67 -5.26 -1.73
C THR A 182 -16.78 -4.75 -2.63
N LEU A 183 -17.41 -5.60 -3.45
CA LEU A 183 -18.54 -5.17 -4.29
C LEU A 183 -19.75 -4.77 -3.46
N GLU A 184 -20.05 -5.51 -2.38
CA GLU A 184 -21.16 -5.19 -1.47
C GLU A 184 -20.97 -3.78 -0.87
N LEU A 185 -19.79 -3.48 -0.35
CA LEU A 185 -19.47 -2.14 0.15
C LEU A 185 -19.57 -1.08 -0.96
N ALA A 186 -19.02 -1.37 -2.14
CA ALA A 186 -19.03 -0.43 -3.26
C ALA A 186 -20.46 -0.09 -3.71
N GLN A 187 -21.36 -1.07 -3.73
CA GLN A 187 -22.78 -0.89 -4.04
C GLN A 187 -23.50 -0.03 -3.00
N ILE A 188 -23.27 -0.30 -1.71
CA ILE A 188 -23.82 0.51 -0.60
C ILE A 188 -23.40 1.99 -0.74
N VAL A 189 -22.12 2.22 -1.01
CA VAL A 189 -21.57 3.58 -1.20
C VAL A 189 -22.15 4.24 -2.45
N ALA A 190 -22.25 3.51 -3.57
CA ALA A 190 -22.80 4.03 -4.81
C ALA A 190 -24.28 4.42 -4.67
N ALA A 191 -25.09 3.58 -4.01
CA ALA A 191 -26.48 3.86 -3.69
C ALA A 191 -26.61 5.10 -2.79
N ALA A 192 -25.78 5.22 -1.75
CA ALA A 192 -25.74 6.38 -0.88
C ALA A 192 -25.38 7.68 -1.63
N LYS A 193 -24.56 7.60 -2.69
CA LYS A 193 -24.16 8.76 -3.51
C LYS A 193 -25.11 9.06 -4.68
N GLY A 194 -26.15 8.25 -4.88
CA GLY A 194 -27.19 8.48 -5.88
C GLY A 194 -26.85 7.96 -7.28
N GLY A 195 -26.05 6.89 -7.40
CA GLY A 195 -25.96 6.04 -8.58
C GLY A 195 -25.43 6.65 -9.89
N ALA A 196 -25.06 7.93 -9.93
CA ALA A 196 -24.66 8.59 -11.18
C ALA A 196 -23.32 8.08 -11.72
N ARG A 197 -23.28 7.84 -13.04
CA ARG A 197 -22.06 7.52 -13.80
C ARG A 197 -21.13 8.74 -13.73
N ARG A 198 -20.06 8.62 -12.96
CA ARG A 198 -19.01 9.64 -12.82
C ARG A 198 -17.74 9.16 -13.50
N ARG A 199 -16.85 10.09 -13.86
CA ARG A 199 -15.51 9.75 -14.37
C ARG A 199 -14.71 8.87 -13.40
N ILE A 200 -14.92 9.06 -12.10
CA ILE A 200 -14.31 8.26 -11.02
C ILE A 200 -15.42 7.51 -10.28
N HIS A 201 -15.22 6.22 -10.03
CA HIS A 201 -16.22 5.39 -9.36
C HIS A 201 -16.57 5.98 -7.98
N PRO A 202 -17.87 6.04 -7.59
CA PRO A 202 -18.29 6.69 -6.35
C PRO A 202 -17.64 6.13 -5.08
N ALA A 203 -17.24 4.86 -5.08
CA ALA A 203 -16.61 4.19 -3.93
C ALA A 203 -15.11 4.49 -3.76
N THR A 204 -14.44 5.08 -4.75
CA THR A 204 -12.97 5.28 -4.75
C THR A 204 -12.46 5.97 -3.49
N LYS A 205 -13.07 7.11 -3.11
CA LYS A 205 -12.71 7.87 -1.90
C LYS A 205 -12.98 7.09 -0.60
N THR A 206 -14.04 6.29 -0.57
CA THR A 206 -14.36 5.44 0.59
C THR A 206 -13.33 4.33 0.75
N PHE A 207 -12.94 3.67 -0.33
CA PHE A 207 -11.91 2.62 -0.31
C PHE A 207 -10.55 3.19 0.09
N GLN A 208 -10.16 4.35 -0.45
CA GLN A 208 -8.96 5.06 -0.03
C GLN A 208 -8.98 5.38 1.47
N ALA A 209 -10.10 5.92 1.99
CA ALA A 209 -10.22 6.26 3.39
C ALA A 209 -10.10 5.04 4.33
N LEU A 210 -10.76 3.94 3.97
CA LEU A 210 -10.70 2.70 4.74
C LEU A 210 -9.30 2.09 4.69
N ARG A 211 -8.65 2.11 3.52
CA ARG A 211 -7.25 1.66 3.35
C ARG A 211 -6.32 2.43 4.28
N ILE A 212 -6.38 3.77 4.25
CA ILE A 212 -5.57 4.63 5.11
C ILE A 212 -5.81 4.32 6.58
N ALA A 213 -7.09 4.18 6.98
CA ALA A 213 -7.46 3.89 8.36
C ALA A 213 -7.01 2.51 8.85
N VAL A 214 -7.15 1.47 8.02
CA VAL A 214 -6.73 0.10 8.34
C VAL A 214 -5.21 0.02 8.49
N ASN A 215 -4.46 0.73 7.64
CA ASN A 215 -3.02 0.61 7.58
C ASN A 215 -2.25 1.70 8.34
N GLY A 216 -2.95 2.61 9.03
CA GLY A 216 -2.34 3.74 9.75
C GLY A 216 -1.39 4.57 8.88
N GLU A 217 -1.74 4.80 7.60
CA GLU A 217 -0.80 5.35 6.61
C GLU A 217 -0.32 6.77 6.91
N LEU A 218 -1.06 7.55 7.72
CA LEU A 218 -0.68 8.91 8.07
C LEU A 218 0.01 9.01 9.45
N GLU A 219 -0.06 7.95 10.24
CA GLU A 219 0.55 7.87 11.57
C GLU A 219 1.87 7.07 11.58
N ALA A 220 2.14 6.33 10.50
CA ALA A 220 3.35 5.53 10.31
C ALA A 220 4.60 6.40 10.09
#